data_AF-A0A9D0CXS6-F1
#
_entry.id   AF-A0A9D0CXS6-F1
#
_cell.length_a   1.000
_cell.length_b   1.000
_cell.length_c   1.000
_cell.angle_alpha   90.00
_cell.angle_beta   90.00
_cell.angle_gamma   90.00
#
_symmetry.space_group_name_H-M   'P 1'
#
loop_
_entity.id
_entity.type
_entity.pdbx_description
1 polymer ?
#
loop_
_entity_poly.entity_id
_entity_poly.type
_entity_poly.pdbx_seq_one_letter_code
_entity_poly.pdbx_strand_id
1 'polypeptide(L)' 'MSYPIPNLDDRRFDDLVAEATERMQRHLPEVTHLPPGDPAHAFIDLFSWLTETILYRANLIPERQRLAFLNLL' A
#
# COMPACT_ATOMS: atom_id res chain seq x y z
N MET A 1 -10.77 7.38 28.76
CA MET A 1 -10.47 7.96 27.44
C MET A 1 -10.19 6.80 26.50
N SER A 2 -10.95 6.68 25.40
CA SER A 2 -10.66 5.70 24.36
C SER A 2 -9.46 6.18 23.56
N TYR A 3 -8.39 5.40 23.48
CA TYR A 3 -7.27 5.70 22.60
C TYR A 3 -7.69 5.35 21.16
N PRO A 4 -7.45 6.22 20.17
CA PRO A 4 -7.77 5.92 18.78
C PRO A 4 -6.93 4.72 18.32
N ILE A 5 -7.53 3.83 17.52
CA ILE A 5 -6.79 2.73 16.90
C ILE A 5 -5.80 3.36 15.93
N PRO A 6 -4.48 3.11 16.09
CA PRO A 6 -3.49 3.72 15.21
C PRO A 6 -3.62 3.14 13.81
N ASN A 7 -3.68 4.03 12.81
CA ASN A 7 -3.45 3.65 11.43
C ASN A 7 -1.93 3.56 11.22
N LEU A 8 -1.43 2.38 10.86
CA LEU A 8 0.02 2.15 10.75
C LEU A 8 0.58 2.74 9.46
N ASP A 9 -0.20 2.72 8.39
CA ASP A 9 0.14 3.25 7.07
C ASP A 9 -1.14 3.68 6.35
N ASP A 10 -1.21 4.94 5.94
CA ASP A 10 -2.39 5.56 5.32
C ASP A 10 -2.30 5.70 3.80
N ARG A 11 -1.22 5.19 3.17
CA ARG A 11 -1.07 5.20 1.72
C ARG A 11 -2.20 4.42 1.04
N ARG A 12 -2.75 5.02 0.01
CA ARG A 12 -3.77 4.41 -0.86
C ARG A 12 -3.20 4.05 -2.22
N PHE A 13 -4.01 3.39 -3.05
CA PHE A 13 -3.68 3.05 -4.42
C PHE A 13 -2.97 4.18 -5.19
N ASP A 14 -3.54 5.38 -5.20
CA ASP A 14 -3.02 6.52 -5.96
C ASP A 14 -1.59 6.92 -5.50
N ASP A 15 -1.34 6.88 -4.20
CA ASP A 15 -0.03 7.19 -3.61
C ASP A 15 1.01 6.14 -4.01
N LEU A 16 0.59 4.86 -4.00
CA LEU A 16 1.44 3.72 -4.35
C LEU A 16 1.77 3.71 -5.85
N VAL A 17 0.82 4.05 -6.71
CA VAL A 17 1.04 4.19 -8.16
C VAL A 17 2.01 5.33 -8.44
N ALA A 18 1.84 6.48 -7.79
CA ALA A 18 2.75 7.62 -7.94
C ALA A 18 4.18 7.25 -7.51
N GLU A 19 4.33 6.64 -6.33
CA GLU A 19 5.63 6.20 -5.80
C GLU A 19 6.31 5.16 -6.70
N ALA A 20 5.54 4.16 -7.18
CA ALA A 20 6.04 3.12 -8.07
C ALA A 20 6.45 3.67 -9.44
N THR A 21 5.69 4.62 -9.98
CA THR A 21 5.99 5.29 -11.25
C THR A 21 7.28 6.11 -11.14
N GLU A 22 7.44 6.87 -10.06
CA GLU A 22 8.66 7.63 -9.82
C GLU A 22 9.88 6.71 -9.67
N ARG A 23 9.72 5.59 -8.95
CA ARG A 23 10.77 4.56 -8.83
C ARG A 23 11.13 3.95 -10.18
N MET A 24 10.15 3.61 -11.00
CA MET A 24 10.37 3.06 -12.34
C MET A 24 11.21 4.03 -13.17
N GLN A 25 10.82 5.30 -13.25
CA GLN A 25 11.54 6.33 -14.02
C GLN A 25 12.97 6.53 -13.52
N ARG A 26 13.20 6.43 -12.20
CA ARG A 26 14.54 6.56 -11.61
C ARG A 26 15.45 5.38 -11.94
N HIS A 27 14.91 4.16 -11.98
CA HIS A 27 15.70 2.95 -12.18
C HIS A 27 15.82 2.52 -13.65
N LEU A 28 14.85 2.91 -14.48
CA LEU A 28 14.76 2.56 -15.89
C LEU A 28 14.49 3.84 -16.71
N PRO A 29 15.48 4.74 -16.83
CA PRO A 29 15.29 6.01 -17.54
C PRO A 29 14.92 5.82 -19.03
N GLU A 30 15.27 4.69 -19.63
CA GLU A 30 14.92 4.33 -21.00
C GLU A 30 13.41 4.08 -21.20
N VAL A 31 12.64 3.79 -20.14
CA VAL A 31 11.19 3.52 -20.23
C VAL A 31 10.32 4.74 -19.87
N THR A 32 10.88 5.95 -19.86
CA THR A 32 10.17 7.18 -19.48
C THR A 32 8.97 7.51 -20.39
N HIS A 33 8.91 6.93 -21.59
CA HIS A 33 7.87 7.22 -22.60
C HIS A 33 7.07 5.98 -23.02
N LEU A 34 6.66 5.16 -22.06
CA LEU A 34 5.79 4.02 -22.33
C LEU A 34 4.42 4.49 -22.86
N PRO A 35 3.89 3.87 -23.93
CA PRO A 35 2.59 4.24 -24.47
C PRO A 35 1.45 3.92 -23.47
N PRO A 36 0.31 4.61 -23.57
CA PRO A 36 -0.91 4.20 -22.87
C PRO A 36 -1.27 2.75 -23.23
N GLY A 37 -1.54 1.93 -22.21
CA GLY A 37 -1.81 0.50 -22.38
C GLY A 37 -0.58 -0.40 -22.38
N ASP A 38 0.62 0.15 -22.16
CA ASP A 38 1.81 -0.66 -21.95
C ASP A 38 1.67 -1.58 -20.70
N PRO A 39 2.04 -2.87 -20.79
CA PRO A 39 1.97 -3.81 -19.67
C PRO A 39 2.71 -3.36 -18.40
N ALA A 40 3.75 -2.52 -18.51
CA ALA A 40 4.47 -2.00 -17.35
C ALA A 40 3.56 -1.16 -16.44
N HIS A 41 2.66 -0.35 -17.02
CA HIS A 41 1.66 0.38 -16.23
C HIS A 41 0.69 -0.59 -15.53
N ALA A 42 0.26 -1.65 -16.22
CA ALA A 42 -0.62 -2.67 -15.63
C ALA A 42 0.05 -3.40 -14.46
N PHE A 43 1.37 -3.65 -14.52
CA PHE A 43 2.11 -4.20 -13.39
C PHE A 43 2.14 -3.22 -12.21
N ILE A 44 2.40 -1.93 -12.45
CA ILE A 44 2.36 -0.90 -11.40
C ILE A 44 0.99 -0.89 -10.71
N ASP A 45 -0.09 -0.88 -11.48
CA ASP A 45 -1.44 -0.89 -10.94
C ASP A 45 -1.71 -2.16 -10.12
N LEU A 46 -1.37 -3.34 -10.67
CA LEU A 46 -1.56 -4.62 -10.00
C LEU A 46 -0.82 -4.68 -8.66
N PHE A 47 0.45 -4.28 -8.62
CA PHE A 47 1.25 -4.30 -7.41
C PHE A 47 0.82 -3.23 -6.41
N SER A 48 0.33 -2.08 -6.87
CA SER A 48 -0.23 -1.03 -6.02
C SER A 48 -1.51 -1.52 -5.32
N TRP A 49 -2.41 -2.16 -6.07
CA TRP A 49 -3.62 -2.79 -5.51
C TRP A 49 -3.31 -3.91 -4.52
N LEU A 50 -2.33 -4.77 -4.84
CA LEU A 50 -1.91 -5.84 -3.92
C LEU A 50 -1.34 -5.26 -2.62
N THR A 51 -0.51 -4.22 -2.73
CA THR A 51 0.10 -3.55 -1.58
C THR A 51 -0.96 -2.88 -0.71
N GLU A 52 -1.90 -2.14 -1.29
CA GLU A 52 -3.01 -1.53 -0.56
C GLU A 52 -3.83 -2.58 0.21
N THR A 53 -4.07 -3.75 -0.40
CA THR A 53 -4.75 -4.88 0.27
C THR A 53 -3.96 -5.40 1.47
N ILE A 54 -2.62 -5.43 1.38
CA ILE A 54 -1.74 -5.83 2.49
C ILE A 54 -1.74 -4.76 3.59
N LEU A 55 -1.66 -3.47 3.24
CA LEU A 55 -1.72 -2.36 4.18
C LEU A 55 -3.02 -2.37 4.97
N TYR A 56 -4.16 -2.57 4.31
CA TYR A 56 -5.45 -2.74 4.97
C TYR A 56 -5.40 -3.86 6.03
N ARG A 57 -4.85 -5.04 5.68
CA ARG A 57 -4.74 -6.16 6.63
C ARG A 57 -3.78 -5.86 7.78
N ALA A 58 -2.69 -5.14 7.52
CA ALA A 58 -1.73 -4.72 8.53
C ALA A 58 -2.36 -3.74 9.53
N ASN A 59 -3.17 -2.80 9.05
CA ASN A 59 -3.89 -1.82 9.88
C ASN A 59 -4.92 -2.46 10.83
N LEU A 60 -5.33 -3.71 10.60
CA LEU A 60 -6.18 -4.47 11.52
C LEU A 60 -5.39 -5.18 12.64
N ILE A 61 -4.05 -5.22 12.60
CA ILE A 61 -3.23 -5.89 13.62
C ILE A 61 -3.43 -5.28 15.02
N PRO A 62 -3.34 -3.95 15.23
CA PRO A 62 -3.45 -3.37 16.56
C PRO A 62 -4.75 -3.74 17.27
N GLU A 63 -5.86 -3.69 16.55
CA GLU A 63 -7.18 -4.03 17.09
C GLU A 63 -7.29 -5.52 17.45
N ARG A 64 -6.77 -6.42 16.60
CA ARG A 64 -6.73 -7.86 16.90
C ARG A 64 -5.91 -8.16 18.16
N GLN A 65 -4.77 -7.49 18.32
CA GLN A 65 -3.93 -7.66 19.51
C GLN A 65 -4.62 -7.12 20.77
N ARG A 66 -5.29 -5.96 20.67
CA ARG A 66 -6.08 -5.39 21.77
C ARG A 66 -7.13 -6.38 22.27
N LEU A 67 -7.88 -7.00 21.37
CA LEU A 67 -8.89 -8.01 21.71
C LEU A 67 -8.27 -9.25 22.35
N ALA A 68 -7.13 -9.73 21.83
CA ALA A 68 -6.42 -10.87 22.40
C ALA A 68 -6.00 -10.62 23.85
N PHE A 69 -5.45 -9.44 24.17
CA PHE A 69 -5.09 -9.09 25.55
C PHE A 69 -6.29 -8.97 26.48
N LEU A 70 -7.43 -8.45 26.01
CA LEU A 70 -8.65 -8.37 26.81
C LEU A 70 -9.22 -9.75 27.18
N ASN A 71 -9.01 -10.77 26.34
CA ASN A 71 -9.44 -12.14 26.63
C ASN A 71 -8.54 -12.87 27.66
N LEU A 72 -7.41 -12.28 28.05
CA LEU A 72 -6.50 -12.84 29.06
C LEU A 72 -6.80 -12.34 30.48
N LEU A 73 -7.75 -11.40 30.63
CA LEU A 73 -8.20 -10.83 31.89
C LEU A 73 -9.50 -11.50 32.36
#